data_AF-A0A528FWW8-F1
#
_entry.id   AF-A0A528FWW8-F1
#
_cell.length_a   1.000
_cell.length_b   1.000
_cell.length_c   1.000
_cell.angle_alpha   90.00
_cell.angle_beta   90.00
_cell.angle_gamma   90.00
#
_symmetry.space_group_name_H-M   'P 1'
#
loop_
_entity.id
_entity.type
_entity.pdbx_description
1 polymer ?
#
loop_
_entity_poly.entity_id
_entity_poly.type
_entity_poly.pdbx_seq_one_letter_code
_entity_poly.pdbx_strand_id
1 'polypeptide(L)' 'ADTLDFGTGFDCFDPMSETAHRPLAWEATANRKRLVEAMRAGGFRNYAREWWHFTLENEPFPKQRFDFPLTAD' A
#
# COMPACT_ATOMS: atom_id res chain seq x y z
N ALA A 1 1.83 -19.80 -7.02
CA ALA A 1 0.95 -18.63 -7.20
C ALA A 1 1.88 -17.46 -7.43
N ASP A 2 1.81 -16.85 -8.60
CA ASP A 2 2.68 -15.73 -8.95
C ASP A 2 2.18 -14.45 -8.28
N THR A 3 3.09 -13.57 -7.90
CA THR A 3 2.78 -12.25 -7.36
C THR A 3 2.14 -11.37 -8.45
N LEU A 4 1.13 -10.58 -8.09
CA LEU A 4 0.54 -9.61 -9.01
C LEU A 4 1.53 -8.49 -9.36
N ASP A 5 1.51 -8.02 -10.60
CA ASP A 5 2.27 -6.85 -11.04
C ASP A 5 1.58 -5.55 -10.60
N PHE A 6 2.33 -4.67 -9.95
CA PHE A 6 1.87 -3.34 -9.53
C PHE A 6 2.61 -2.19 -10.25
N GLY A 7 3.45 -2.49 -11.24
CA GLY A 7 4.17 -1.50 -12.06
C GLY A 7 5.46 -0.96 -11.44
N THR A 8 5.66 -1.14 -10.13
CA THR A 8 6.94 -0.91 -9.44
C THR A 8 7.11 -1.98 -8.36
N GLY A 9 8.34 -2.16 -7.87
CA GLY A 9 8.56 -2.90 -6.64
C GLY A 9 8.00 -2.19 -5.40
N PHE A 10 7.89 -2.94 -4.30
CA PHE A 10 7.75 -2.38 -2.94
C PHE A 10 8.96 -1.50 -2.61
N ASP A 11 8.77 -0.43 -1.83
CA ASP A 11 9.79 0.58 -1.49
C ASP A 11 10.45 1.30 -2.68
N CYS A 12 9.73 1.43 -3.79
CA CYS A 12 10.16 2.24 -4.92
C CYS A 12 9.86 3.74 -4.70
N PHE A 13 10.86 4.53 -4.33
CA PHE A 13 10.70 5.98 -4.07
C PHE A 13 10.66 6.87 -5.34
N ASP A 14 10.05 6.38 -6.42
CA ASP A 14 9.81 7.14 -7.66
C ASP A 14 8.33 7.55 -7.78
N PRO A 15 7.97 8.69 -8.40
CA PRO A 15 6.55 9.04 -8.65
C PRO A 15 5.71 7.94 -9.32
N MET A 16 6.33 6.98 -10.02
CA MET A 16 5.65 5.79 -10.54
C MET A 16 4.98 4.93 -9.46
N SER A 17 5.39 5.04 -8.19
CA SER A 17 4.77 4.31 -7.07
C SER A 17 3.49 4.95 -6.55
N GLU A 18 3.14 6.19 -6.97
CA GLU A 18 1.89 6.83 -6.57
C GLU A 18 0.69 5.99 -7.01
N THR A 19 -0.27 5.73 -6.11
CA THR A 19 -1.40 4.82 -6.34
C THR A 19 -2.17 5.12 -7.64
N ALA A 20 -2.29 6.40 -8.00
CA ALA A 20 -3.00 6.88 -9.18
C ALA A 20 -2.07 7.37 -10.32
N HIS A 21 -0.78 7.01 -10.30
CA HIS A 21 0.21 7.43 -11.29
C HIS A 21 -0.21 7.08 -12.73
N ARG A 22 0.16 7.95 -13.68
CA ARG A 22 0.01 7.71 -15.12
C ARG A 22 1.23 8.21 -15.89
N PRO A 23 1.70 7.47 -16.92
CA PRO A 23 1.14 6.22 -17.44
C PRO A 23 1.66 4.96 -16.70
N LEU A 24 0.78 3.96 -16.50
CA LEU A 24 1.11 2.61 -16.05
C LEU A 24 0.45 1.58 -16.97
N ALA A 25 0.95 0.35 -16.96
CA ALA A 25 0.27 -0.76 -17.60
C ALA A 25 -1.17 -0.91 -17.06
N TRP A 26 -2.08 -1.34 -17.93
CA TRP A 26 -3.49 -1.57 -17.56
C TRP A 26 -3.61 -2.55 -16.39
N GLU A 27 -2.83 -3.63 -16.41
CA GLU A 27 -2.84 -4.66 -15.37
C GLU A 27 -2.39 -4.11 -14.01
N ALA A 28 -1.26 -3.39 -13.97
CA ALA A 28 -0.80 -2.70 -12.76
C ALA A 28 -1.85 -1.73 -12.20
N THR A 29 -2.52 -0.98 -13.07
CA THR A 29 -3.61 -0.07 -12.66
C THR A 29 -4.79 -0.84 -12.05
N ALA A 30 -5.20 -1.95 -12.67
CA ALA A 30 -6.27 -2.81 -12.17
C ALA A 30 -5.91 -3.46 -10.83
N ASN A 31 -4.67 -3.91 -10.68
CA ASN A 31 -4.18 -4.52 -9.44
C ASN A 31 -4.09 -3.50 -8.29
N ARG A 32 -3.58 -2.28 -8.54
CA ARG A 32 -3.60 -1.19 -7.56
C ARG A 32 -5.02 -0.84 -7.12
N LYS A 33 -5.97 -0.76 -8.05
CA LYS A 33 -7.38 -0.51 -7.74
C LYS A 33 -7.96 -1.64 -6.87
N ARG A 34 -7.74 -2.90 -7.24
CA ARG A 34 -8.20 -4.07 -6.49
C ARG A 34 -7.64 -4.08 -5.06
N LEU A 35 -6.36 -3.77 -4.90
CA LEU A 35 -5.72 -3.67 -3.59
C LEU A 35 -6.39 -2.57 -2.74
N VAL A 36 -6.58 -1.38 -3.30
CA VAL A 36 -7.25 -0.27 -2.59
C VAL A 36 -8.67 -0.65 -2.16
N GLU A 37 -9.45 -1.29 -3.03
CA GLU A 37 -10.82 -1.73 -2.70
C GLU A 37 -10.84 -2.76 -1.57
N ALA A 38 -9.95 -3.77 -1.64
CA ALA A 38 -9.83 -4.79 -0.60
C ALA A 38 -9.41 -4.20 0.76
N MET A 39 -8.41 -3.31 0.75
CA MET A 39 -7.91 -2.68 1.97
C MET A 39 -8.96 -1.73 2.59
N ARG A 40 -9.71 -0.99 1.76
CA ARG A 40 -10.83 -0.16 2.24
C ARG A 40 -11.93 -1.00 2.89
N ALA A 41 -12.26 -2.16 2.33
CA ALA A 41 -13.22 -3.07 2.95
C ALA A 41 -12.75 -3.58 4.32
N GLY A 42 -11.43 -3.63 4.54
CA GLY A 42 -10.79 -3.94 5.83
C GLY A 42 -10.63 -2.75 6.79
N GLY A 43 -11.15 -1.56 6.46
CA GLY A 43 -11.04 -0.36 7.30
C GLY A 43 -9.70 0.36 7.17
N PHE A 44 -8.97 0.14 6.08
CA PHE A 44 -7.71 0.84 5.81
C PHE A 44 -7.85 1.97 4.79
N ARG A 45 -7.07 3.02 5.00
CA ARG A 45 -6.92 4.17 4.11
C ARG A 45 -5.57 4.11 3.40
N ASN A 46 -5.58 4.18 2.07
CA ASN A 46 -4.36 4.25 1.26
C ASN A 46 -3.64 5.60 1.41
N TYR A 47 -2.31 5.57 1.41
CA TYR A 47 -1.48 6.75 1.21
C TYR A 47 -1.19 6.93 -0.30
N ALA A 48 -1.61 8.06 -0.87
CA ALA A 48 -1.65 8.24 -2.31
C ALA A 48 -0.29 8.14 -3.03
N ARG A 49 0.82 8.35 -2.31
CA ARG A 49 2.16 8.37 -2.90
C ARG A 49 2.83 7.00 -2.97
N GLU A 50 2.26 5.98 -2.33
CA GLU A 50 2.84 4.64 -2.24
C GLU A 50 1.71 3.61 -2.38
N TRP A 51 1.67 2.88 -3.50
CA TRP A 51 0.57 1.93 -3.77
C TRP A 51 0.46 0.81 -2.74
N TRP A 52 1.55 0.50 -2.02
CA TRP A 52 1.61 -0.52 -0.97
C TRP A 52 1.25 0.01 0.42
N HIS A 53 1.15 1.32 0.63
CA HIS A 53 1.02 1.91 1.96
C HIS A 53 -0.45 2.12 2.35
N PHE A 54 -0.79 1.60 3.53
CA PHE A 54 -2.12 1.71 4.13
C PHE A 54 -2.03 1.98 5.63
N THR A 55 -2.93 2.82 6.13
CA THR A 55 -3.11 3.09 7.57
C THR A 55 -4.49 2.63 7.99
N LEU A 56 -4.61 1.95 9.13
CA LEU A 56 -5.91 1.58 9.69
C LEU A 56 -6.65 2.86 10.13
N GLU A 57 -7.90 3.06 9.69
CA GLU A 57 -8.62 4.33 9.92
C GLU A 57 -8.86 4.61 11.40
N ASN A 58 -9.18 3.58 12.18
CA ASN A 58 -9.44 3.66 13.62
C ASN A 58 -8.34 2.95 14.40
N GLU A 59 -7.08 3.27 14.11
CA GLU A 59 -5.95 2.63 14.79
C GLU A 59 -5.90 2.98 16.29
N PRO A 60 -5.52 2.03 17.16
CA PRO A 60 -5.54 2.21 18.61
C PRO A 60 -4.50 3.21 19.14
N PHE A 61 -3.44 3.47 18.38
CA PHE A 61 -2.26 4.21 18.84
C PHE A 61 -1.78 5.31 17.86
N PRO A 62 -2.64 6.26 17.44
CA PRO A 62 -2.34 7.16 16.30
C PRO A 62 -1.23 8.19 16.52
N LYS A 63 -0.74 8.32 17.75
CA LYS A 63 0.32 9.26 18.13
C LYS A 63 1.52 8.58 18.78
N GLN A 64 1.44 7.27 19.02
CA GLN A 64 2.49 6.54 19.72
C GLN A 64 3.38 5.85 18.69
N ARG A 65 4.67 6.16 18.76
CA ARG A 65 5.70 5.44 18.02
C ARG A 65 6.33 4.45 18.99
N PHE A 66 6.25 3.18 18.64
CA PHE A 66 6.88 2.13 19.42
C PHE A 66 8.33 1.94 18.99
N ASP A 67 9.19 1.60 19.93
CA ASP A 67 10.61 1.31 19.72
C ASP A 67 11.02 0.11 20.57
N PHE A 68 10.49 -1.06 20.20
CA PHE A 68 10.85 -2.35 20.78
C PHE A 68 11.33 -3.28 19.65
N PRO A 69 12.23 -4.24 19.93
CA PRO A 69 12.70 -5.17 18.91
C PRO A 69 11.57 -6.05 18.39
N LEU A 70 11.52 -6.26 17.07
CA LEU A 70 10.66 -7.27 16.45
C LEU A 70 11.36 -8.62 16.55
N THR A 71 10.88 -9.50 17.43
CA THR A 71 11.35 -10.88 17.57
C THR A 71 10.32 -11.86 16.98
N ALA A 72 10.77 -13.02 16.52
CA ALA A 72 9.95 -14.00 15.80
C ALA A 72 9.42 -15.15 16.67
N ASP A 73 9.53 -15.02 18.00
CA ASP A 73 9.29 -16.08 19.00
C ASP A 73 8.15 -17.06 18.66
#